data_AF-A0A1F4TIX3-F1
#
_entry.id   AF-A0A1F4TIX3-F1
#
_cell.length_a   1.000
_cell.length_b   1.000
_cell.length_c   1.000
_cell.angle_alpha   90.00
_cell.angle_beta   90.00
_cell.angle_gamma   90.00
#
_symmetry.space_group_name_H-M   'P 1'
#
loop_
_entity.id
_entity.type
_entity.pdbx_description
1 polymer ?
#
loop_
_entity_poly.entity_id
_entity_poly.type
_entity_poly.pdbx_seq_one_letter_code
_entity_poly.pdbx_strand_id
1 'polypeptide(L)' 'MTYTSGSVPIKFHQVKSPSTETIAILAEKYNVSPSKIERENNDAEAPLAQGEMLVINLG' A
#
# COMPACT_ATOMS: atom_id res chain seq x y z
N MET A 1 -14.02 1.36 -2.36
CA MET A 1 -14.64 0.02 -2.50
C MET A 1 -13.67 -0.99 -1.91
N THR A 2 -14.07 -1.72 -0.86
CA THR A 2 -13.29 -2.79 -0.23
C THR A 2 -13.75 -4.12 -0.81
N TYR A 3 -12.83 -4.92 -1.36
CA TYR A 3 -13.11 -6.27 -1.85
C TYR A 3 -12.67 -7.28 -0.79
N THR A 4 -13.47 -8.32 -0.56
CA THR A 4 -13.16 -9.42 0.34
C THR A 4 -12.84 -10.67 -0.48
N SER A 5 -11.57 -11.07 -0.50
CA SER A 5 -11.18 -12.45 -0.79
C SER A 5 -10.95 -13.12 0.57
N GLY A 6 -11.85 -14.01 1.00
CA GLY A 6 -11.66 -14.83 2.20
C GLY A 6 -11.65 -14.10 3.56
N SER A 7 -12.27 -12.91 3.67
CA SER A 7 -12.51 -12.10 4.90
C SER A 7 -11.50 -10.99 5.23
N VAL A 8 -10.49 -10.78 4.40
CA VAL A 8 -9.48 -9.75 4.65
C VAL A 8 -9.81 -8.44 3.90
N PRO A 9 -9.95 -7.30 4.59
CA PRO A 9 -10.26 -6.03 3.91
C PRO A 9 -9.07 -5.52 3.10
N ILE A 10 -9.28 -5.28 1.80
CA ILE A 10 -8.27 -4.70 0.89
C ILE A 10 -8.61 -3.25 0.57
N LYS A 11 -7.60 -2.39 0.59
CA LYS A 11 -7.68 -0.98 0.20
C LYS A 11 -6.67 -0.65 -0.89
N PHE A 12 -7.14 0.01 -1.95
CA PHE A 12 -6.27 0.57 -2.98
C PHE A 12 -5.89 1.99 -2.60
N HIS A 13 -4.60 2.30 -2.66
CA HIS A 13 -4.05 3.62 -2.39
C HIS A 13 -3.31 4.13 -3.63
N GLN A 14 -3.73 5.28 -4.15
CA GLN A 14 -2.98 5.98 -5.19
C GLN A 14 -1.96 6.92 -4.54
N VAL A 15 -0.68 6.75 -4.86
CA VAL A 15 0.40 7.62 -4.41
C VAL A 15 0.18 9.01 -4.99
N LYS A 16 0.04 10.01 -4.13
CA LYS A 16 -0.18 11.41 -4.52
C LYS A 16 1.11 12.21 -4.50
N SER A 17 1.94 11.96 -3.48
CA SER A 17 3.13 12.74 -3.20
C SER A 17 4.30 11.81 -2.81
N PRO A 18 5.08 11.33 -3.78
CA PRO A 18 6.13 10.33 -3.53
C PRO A 18 7.27 10.82 -2.62
N SER A 19 7.42 12.14 -2.44
CA SER A 19 8.36 12.72 -1.47
C SER A 19 7.90 12.62 -0.02
N THR A 20 6.60 12.39 0.23
CA THR A 20 5.99 12.32 1.57
C THR A 20 5.23 11.01 1.82
N GLU A 21 5.04 10.21 0.79
CA GLU A 21 4.41 8.90 0.85
C GLU A 21 5.48 7.86 0.51
N THR A 22 6.04 7.26 1.55
CA THR A 22 6.93 6.10 1.47
C THR A 22 6.17 4.87 1.96
N ILE A 23 6.69 3.67 1.66
CA ILE A 23 6.15 2.42 2.19
C ILE A 23 6.02 2.48 3.72
N ALA A 24 7.03 3.02 4.42
CA ALA A 24 7.00 3.15 5.87
C ALA A 24 5.85 4.06 6.37
N ILE A 25 5.68 5.25 5.77
CA ILE A 25 4.63 6.20 6.16
C ILE A 25 3.24 5.62 5.83
N LEU A 26 3.08 4.96 4.69
CA LEU A 26 1.83 4.33 4.30
C LEU A 26 1.50 3.13 5.22
N ALA A 27 2.51 2.36 5.63
CA ALA A 27 2.36 1.27 6.58
C ALA A 27 1.83 1.76 7.93
N GLU A 28 2.41 2.83 8.48
CA GLU A 28 1.92 3.47 9.72
C GLU A 28 0.49 3.99 9.56
N LYS A 29 0.21 4.72 8.46
CA LYS A 29 -1.11 5.28 8.16
C LYS A 29 -2.21 4.22 8.07
N TYR A 30 -1.89 3.04 7.57
CA TYR A 30 -2.84 1.94 7.42
C TYR A 30 -2.75 0.89 8.54
N ASN A 31 -1.86 1.09 9.52
CA ASN A 31 -1.61 0.15 10.62
C ASN A 31 -1.31 -1.28 10.14
N VAL A 32 -0.40 -1.40 9.16
CA VAL A 32 0.10 -2.67 8.59
C VAL A 32 1.62 -2.69 8.63
N SER A 33 2.25 -3.86 8.42
CA SER A 33 3.71 -3.91 8.31
C SER A 33 4.19 -3.43 6.92
N PRO A 34 5.34 -2.72 6.82
CA PRO A 34 5.95 -2.35 5.54
C PRO A 34 6.13 -3.56 4.61
N SER A 35 6.64 -4.66 5.15
CA SER A 35 6.84 -5.93 4.43
C SER A 35 5.56 -6.51 3.81
N LYS A 36 4.40 -6.21 4.40
CA LYS A 36 3.12 -6.64 3.85
C LYS A 36 2.78 -5.83 2.62
N ILE A 37 3.00 -4.51 2.65
CA ILE A 37 2.81 -3.66 1.47
C ILE A 37 3.78 -4.10 0.37
N GLU A 38 5.06 -4.31 0.68
CA GLU A 38 6.06 -4.76 -0.30
C GLU A 38 5.65 -6.09 -0.97
N ARG A 39 5.23 -7.08 -0.17
CA ARG A 39 4.83 -8.40 -0.70
C ARG A 39 3.63 -8.35 -1.64
N GLU A 40 2.67 -7.48 -1.36
CA GLU A 40 1.48 -7.32 -2.22
C GLU A 40 1.77 -6.44 -3.45
N ASN A 41 2.89 -5.72 -3.45
CA ASN A 41 3.31 -4.78 -4.50
C ASN A 41 4.76 -5.08 -4.92
N ASN A 42 5.05 -6.33 -5.31
CA ASN A 42 6.42 -6.75 -5.66
C ASN A 42 7.02 -5.99 -6.85
N ASP A 43 6.16 -5.37 -7.69
CA ASP A 43 6.57 -4.56 -8.83
C ASP A 43 6.73 -3.07 -8.46
N ALA A 44 6.42 -2.67 -7.23
CA ALA A 44 6.62 -1.32 -6.76
C ALA A 44 8.10 -1.10 -6.44
N GLU A 45 8.74 -0.19 -7.17
CA GLU A 45 10.13 0.19 -6.93
C GLU A 45 10.21 1.36 -5.94
N ALA A 46 11.25 1.39 -5.11
CA ALA A 46 11.56 2.55 -4.29
C ALA A 46 12.47 3.50 -5.08
N PRO A 47 12.18 4.82 -5.14
CA PRO A 47 11.04 5.50 -4.52
C PRO A 47 9.74 5.29 -5.31
N LEU A 48 8.62 5.27 -4.59
CA LEU A 48 7.28 5.19 -5.18
C LEU A 48 7.08 6.28 -6.24
N ALA A 49 6.33 5.96 -7.29
CA ALA A 49 6.00 6.91 -8.34
C ALA A 49 4.69 7.65 -8.05
N GLN A 50 4.60 8.92 -8.42
CA GLN A 50 3.33 9.64 -8.37
C GLN A 50 2.30 8.97 -9.29
N GLY A 51 1.10 8.74 -8.78
CA GLY A 51 0.01 8.07 -9.50
C GLY A 51 0.02 6.55 -9.41
N GLU A 52 1.07 5.96 -8.82
CA GLU A 52 1.19 4.52 -8.61
C GLU A 52 0.08 3.98 -7.70
N MET A 53 -0.44 2.80 -8.02
CA MET A 53 -1.53 2.16 -7.31
C MET A 53 -1.01 1.04 -6.42
N LEU A 54 -1.06 1.26 -5.11
CA LEU A 54 -0.66 0.28 -4.11
C LEU A 54 -1.86 -0.50 -3.57
N VAL A 55 -1.67 -1.80 -3.44
CA VAL A 55 -2.58 -2.73 -2.76
C VAL A 55 -2.20 -2.77 -1.29
N ILE A 56 -3.13 -2.37 -0.42
CA ILE A 56 -2.95 -2.40 1.03
C ILE A 56 -3.90 -3.44 1.61
N ASN A 57 -3.34 -4.54 2.08
CA ASN A 57 -4.06 -5.58 2.77
C ASN A 57 -4.17 -5.23 4.28
N LEU A 58 -5.39 -4.97 4.77
CA LEU A 58 -5.67 -4.48 6.14
C LEU A 58 -5.90 -5.60 7.19
N GLY A 59 -5.77 -6.89 6.84
CA GLY A 59 -5.85 -8.02 7.80
C GLY A 59 -4.64 -8.91 7.73
#